data_AF-A0A2U1RJM4-F1
#
_entry.id   AF-A0A2U1RJM4-F1
#
_cell.length_a   1.000
_cell.length_b   1.000
_cell.length_c   1.000
_cell.angle_alpha   90.00
_cell.angle_beta   90.00
_cell.angle_gamma   90.00
#
_symmetry.space_group_name_H-M   'P 1'
#
loop_
_entity.id
_entity.type
_entity.pdbx_description
1 polymer ?
#
loop_
_entity_poly.entity_id
_entity_poly.type
_entity_poly.pdbx_seq_one_letter_code
_entity_poly.pdbx_strand_id
1 'polypeptide(L)'
;MKRTQIQLDERTYEALRRRAFEKGCSMSSLARELMARSLGTSTTTQQPTIKDFTFIGAGRSRQGRLSPVSERHDEALAEALKEEHRR
;
A
#
# COMPACT_ATOMS: atom_id res chain seq x y z
N MET A 1 0.78 12.63 20.82
CA MET A 1 -0.34 13.43 20.28
C MET A 1 -0.63 14.59 21.23
N LYS A 2 -0.76 15.81 20.73
CA LYS A 2 -1.21 16.99 21.48
C LYS A 2 -2.55 17.43 20.87
N ARG A 3 -3.54 17.78 21.69
CA ARG A 3 -4.87 18.23 21.23
C ARG A 3 -4.90 19.74 21.17
N THR A 4 -5.22 20.28 20.01
CA THR A 4 -5.35 21.72 19.77
C THR A 4 -6.72 22.00 19.19
N GLN A 5 -7.38 23.06 19.64
CA GLN A 5 -8.58 23.60 19.03
C GLN A 5 -8.19 24.79 18.15
N ILE A 6 -8.71 24.82 16.93
CA ILE A 6 -8.51 25.92 15.98
C ILE A 6 -9.88 26.34 15.47
N GLN A 7 -10.04 27.62 15.19
CA GLN A 7 -11.22 28.15 14.52
C GLN A 7 -10.95 28.19 13.02
N LEU A 8 -11.90 27.70 12.23
CA LEU A 8 -11.88 27.73 10.77
C LEU A 8 -13.13 28.49 10.30
N ASP A 9 -13.02 29.19 9.18
CA ASP A 9 -14.21 29.69 8.50
C ASP A 9 -15.01 28.52 7.91
N GLU A 10 -16.31 28.75 7.71
CA GLU A 10 -17.26 27.73 7.23
C GLU A 10 -16.81 27.11 5.90
N ARG A 11 -16.31 27.93 4.98
CA ARG A 11 -15.89 27.47 3.65
C ARG A 11 -14.69 26.52 3.77
N THR A 12 -13.72 26.86 4.61
CA THR A 12 -12.56 26.00 4.87
C THR A 12 -12.95 24.70 5.57
N TYR A 13 -13.85 24.78 6.56
CA TYR A 13 -14.36 23.61 7.27
C TYR A 13 -15.05 22.62 6.32
N GLU A 14 -15.98 23.10 5.49
CA GLU A 14 -16.72 22.26 4.54
C GLU A 14 -15.81 21.66 3.46
N ALA A 15 -14.83 22.42 2.98
CA ALA A 15 -13.82 21.91 2.05
C ALA A 15 -13.01 20.76 2.67
N LEU A 16 -12.61 20.89 3.94
CA LEU A 16 -11.85 19.86 4.66
C LEU A 16 -12.72 18.63 4.94
N ARG A 17 -13.97 18.82 5.33
CA ARG A 17 -14.95 17.75 5.57
C ARG A 17 -15.20 16.94 4.30
N ARG A 18 -15.51 17.61 3.18
CA ARG A 18 -15.76 16.95 1.89
C ARG A 18 -14.55 16.14 1.45
N ARG A 19 -13.35 16.72 1.52
CA ARG A 19 -12.12 16.03 1.13
C ARG A 19 -11.78 14.84 2.02
N ALA A 20 -12.10 14.91 3.31
CA ALA A 20 -11.93 13.79 4.23
C ALA A 20 -12.88 12.64 3.87
N PHE A 21 -14.14 12.97 3.55
CA PHE A 21 -15.14 12.01 3.09
C PHE A 21 -14.74 11.33 1.77
N GLU A 22 -14.33 12.10 0.76
CA GLU A 22 -13.85 11.58 -0.54
C GLU A 22 -12.65 10.63 -0.39
N LYS A 23 -11.77 10.89 0.59
CA LYS A 23 -10.61 10.04 0.90
C LYS A 23 -10.95 8.85 1.82
N GLY A 24 -12.17 8.75 2.34
CA GLY A 24 -12.53 7.72 3.31
C GLY A 24 -11.72 7.77 4.62
N CYS A 25 -11.31 8.96 5.06
CA CYS A 25 -10.48 9.14 6.26
C CYS A 25 -11.07 10.17 7.23
N SER A 26 -10.59 10.18 8.48
CA SER A 26 -11.05 11.18 9.46
C SER A 26 -10.49 12.57 9.16
N MET A 27 -11.24 13.61 9.52
CA MET A 27 -10.81 15.01 9.39
C MET A 27 -9.48 15.28 10.09
N SER A 28 -9.27 14.73 11.30
CA SER A 28 -8.00 14.87 12.02
C SER A 28 -6.84 14.19 11.30
N SER A 29 -7.08 13.07 10.60
CA SER A 29 -6.05 12.40 9.80
C SER A 29 -5.65 13.27 8.61
N LEU A 30 -6.64 13.78 7.88
CA LEU A 30 -6.40 14.69 6.75
C LEU A 30 -5.70 15.98 7.20
N ALA A 31 -6.12 16.57 8.32
CA ALA A 31 -5.49 17.77 8.86
C ALA A 31 -4.00 17.54 9.21
N ARG A 32 -3.67 16.39 9.83
CA ARG A 32 -2.27 16.01 10.09
C ARG A 32 -1.48 15.82 8.81
N GLU A 33 -2.03 15.14 7.81
CA GLU A 33 -1.40 14.95 6.50
C GLU A 33 -1.08 16.31 5.83
N LEU A 34 -2.05 17.22 5.82
CA LEU A 34 -1.88 18.55 5.24
C LEU A 34 -0.84 19.39 6.00
N MET A 35 -0.88 19.40 7.34
CA MET A 35 0.12 20.08 8.17
C MET A 35 1.52 19.48 7.98
N ALA A 36 1.64 18.16 7.89
CA ALA A 36 2.91 17.51 7.68
C ALA A 36 3.52 17.86 6.30
N ARG A 37 2.69 17.90 5.25
CA ARG A 37 3.10 18.34 3.92
C ARG A 37 3.51 19.81 3.90
N SER A 38 2.75 20.69 4.55
CA SER A 38 3.04 22.13 4.55
C SER A 38 4.28 22.49 5.36
N LEU A 39 4.52 21.78 6.46
CA LEU A 39 5.68 21.99 7.33
C LEU A 39 6.91 21.18 6.91
N GLY A 40 6.82 20.39 5.83
CA GLY A 40 7.89 19.50 5.39
C GLY A 40 8.23 18.39 6.39
N THR A 41 7.36 18.14 7.37
CA THR A 41 7.53 17.08 8.38
C THR A 41 6.88 15.77 7.97
N SER A 42 6.37 15.68 6.73
CA SER A 42 5.89 14.41 6.21
C SER A 42 7.07 13.44 6.12
N THR A 43 7.13 12.48 7.03
CA THR A 43 7.80 11.20 6.80
C THR A 43 6.96 10.42 5.78
N THR A 44 6.79 10.97 4.58
CA THR A 44 6.28 10.19 3.47
C THR A 44 7.46 9.33 3.07
N THR A 45 7.61 8.17 3.69
CA THR A 45 8.16 7.02 2.98
C THR A 45 7.31 6.95 1.73
N GLN A 46 7.85 7.41 0.60
CA GLN A 46 7.15 7.33 -0.68
C GLN A 46 6.67 5.89 -0.77
N GLN A 47 5.36 5.67 -0.88
CA GLN A 47 4.87 4.33 -1.15
C GLN A 47 5.53 3.95 -2.47
N PRO A 48 6.35 2.87 -2.50
CA PRO A 48 7.04 2.50 -3.71
C PRO A 48 6.01 2.31 -4.80
N THR A 49 6.10 3.15 -5.81
CA THR A 49 5.31 3.06 -7.02
C THR A 49 5.84 1.89 -7.86
N ILE A 50 5.04 1.38 -8.81
CA ILE A 50 5.47 0.27 -9.68
C ILE A 50 6.83 0.57 -10.36
N LYS A 51 7.15 1.84 -10.62
CA LYS A 51 8.43 2.29 -11.20
C LYS A 51 9.62 2.14 -10.25
N ASP A 52 9.38 2.11 -8.95
CA ASP A 52 10.41 1.93 -7.91
C ASP A 52 10.80 0.45 -7.74
N PHE A 53 9.99 -0.47 -8.30
CA PHE A 53 10.33 -1.89 -8.41
C PHE A 53 11.11 -2.15 -9.70
N THR A 54 12.37 -1.72 -9.75
CA THR A 54 13.26 -1.92 -10.92
C THR A 54 13.57 -3.40 -11.20
N PHE A 55 13.37 -4.27 -10.22
CA PHE A 55 13.54 -5.72 -10.36
C PHE A 55 12.75 -6.49 -9.30
N ILE A 56 11.64 -7.14 -9.67
CA ILE A 56 10.97 -8.15 -8.84
C ILE A 56 11.42 -9.52 -9.35
N GLY A 57 12.61 -9.93 -8.91
CA GLY A 57 13.17 -11.24 -9.24
C GLY A 57 13.81 -11.84 -8.01
N ALA A 58 13.02 -12.23 -7.01
CA ALA A 58 13.52 -12.95 -5.83
C ALA A 58 14.06 -14.37 -6.16
N GLY A 59 14.00 -14.77 -7.43
CA GLY A 59 14.49 -16.03 -7.95
C GLY A 59 13.67 -16.44 -9.17
N ARG A 60 14.25 -17.21 -10.08
CA ARG A 60 13.48 -17.87 -11.13
C ARG A 60 12.88 -19.15 -10.53
N SER A 61 11.56 -19.22 -10.45
CA SER A 61 10.89 -20.51 -10.15
C SER A 61 11.32 -21.51 -11.22
N ARG A 62 11.79 -22.69 -10.80
CA ARG A 62 12.11 -23.78 -11.73
C ARG A 62 10.83 -24.13 -12.47
N GLN A 63 10.81 -23.82 -13.75
CA GLN A 63 9.67 -24.15 -14.59
C GLN A 63 9.68 -25.65 -14.85
N GLY A 64 8.49 -26.23 -14.83
CA GLY A 64 8.26 -27.64 -15.08
C GLY A 64 7.07 -27.83 -16.01
N ARG A 65 6.43 -28.99 -15.91
CA ARG A 65 5.25 -29.34 -16.71
C ARG A 65 4.08 -28.35 -16.54
N LEU A 66 4.00 -27.67 -15.40
CA LEU A 66 2.96 -26.70 -15.06
C LEU A 66 3.39 -25.24 -15.28
N SER A 67 4.19 -24.99 -16.32
CA SER A 67 4.49 -23.63 -16.78
C SER A 67 3.23 -22.96 -17.37
N PRO A 68 2.99 -21.66 -17.11
CA PRO A 68 3.76 -20.82 -16.20
C PRO A 68 3.33 -21.07 -14.75
N VAL A 69 4.32 -21.33 -13.87
CA VAL A 69 4.06 -21.50 -12.41
C VAL A 69 3.34 -20.27 -11.86
N SER A 70 3.70 -19.09 -12.39
CA SER A 70 2.85 -17.90 -12.63
C SER A 70 1.36 -17.93 -12.29
N GLU A 71 0.71 -18.82 -13.00
CA GLU A 71 -0.74 -18.85 -13.15
C GLU A 71 -1.32 -20.11 -12.50
N ARG A 72 -0.44 -21.08 -12.22
CA ARG A 72 -0.76 -22.42 -11.71
C ARG A 72 -0.01 -22.73 -10.42
N HIS A 73 0.20 -21.70 -9.60
CA HIS A 73 1.03 -21.77 -8.39
C HIS A 73 0.60 -22.91 -7.45
N ASP A 74 -0.71 -23.09 -7.27
CA ASP A 74 -1.26 -24.10 -6.37
C ASP A 74 -1.03 -25.53 -6.90
N GLU A 75 -1.22 -25.74 -8.20
CA GLU A 75 -0.99 -27.04 -8.84
C GLU A 75 0.49 -27.42 -8.81
N ALA A 76 1.37 -26.45 -9.08
CA ALA A 76 2.81 -26.63 -9.03
C ALA A 76 3.30 -26.95 -7.61
N LEU A 77 2.71 -26.33 -6.58
CA LEU A 77 3.01 -26.64 -5.18
C LEU A 77 2.56 -28.06 -4.82
N ALA A 78 1.36 -28.47 -5.24
CA ALA A 78 0.83 -29.80 -4.98
C ALA A 78 1.68 -30.91 -5.65
N GLU A 79 2.20 -30.67 -6.85
CA GLU A 79 3.14 -31.58 -7.53
C GLU A 79 4.46 -31.71 -6.75
N ALA A 80 5.06 -30.58 -6.35
CA ALA A 80 6.31 -30.58 -5.58
C ALA A 80 6.19 -31.34 -4.26
N LEU A 81 5.08 -31.16 -3.51
CA LEU A 81 4.84 -31.90 -2.27
C LEU A 81 4.70 -33.41 -2.51
N LYS A 82 4.03 -33.82 -3.60
CA LYS A 82 3.91 -35.25 -3.97
C LYS A 82 5.24 -35.88 -4.38
N GLU A 83 6.14 -35.10 -5.00
CA GLU A 83 7.49 -35.56 -5.35
C GLU A 83 8.38 -35.68 -4.12
N GLU A 84 8.28 -34.76 -3.16
CA GLU A 84 9.01 -34.81 -1.89
C GLU A 84 8.62 -36.04 -1.05
N HIS A 85 7.33 -36.37 -0.96
CA HIS A 85 6.84 -37.54 -0.21
C HIS A 85 7.15 -38.89 -0.88
N ARG A 86 7.60 -38.87 -2.15
CA ARG A 86 8.01 -40.08 -2.89
C ARG A 86 9.52 -40.36 -2.80
N ARG A 87 10.30 -39.44 -2.24
CA ARG A 87 11.74 -39.60 -1.96
C ARG A 87 11.96 -40.11 -0.54
#